data_AF-A0A1H2QIQ7-F1
#
_entry.id   AF-A0A1H2QIQ7-F1
#
_cell.length_a   1.000
_cell.length_b   1.000
_cell.length_c   1.000
_cell.angle_alpha   90.00
_cell.angle_beta   90.00
_cell.angle_gamma   90.00
#
_symmetry.space_group_name_H-M   'P 1'
#
loop_
_entity.id
_entity.type
_entity.pdbx_description
1 polymer ?
#
loop_
_entity_poly.entity_id
_entity_poly.type
_entity_poly.pdbx_seq_one_letter_code
_entity_poly.pdbx_strand_id
1 'polypeptide(L)'
;MPRQITLGDGRTVEVECVSCALTSGLISSTGGVIFESSNFHVHQDIAYPIKGLVILASKRHFYCMDELTDKERLEFIFANS
;
A
#
# COMPACT_ATOMS: atom_id res chain seq x y z
N MET A 1 -5.77 6.70 -15.68
CA MET A 1 -4.77 6.38 -16.71
C MET A 1 -3.78 5.41 -16.10
N PRO A 2 -3.55 4.25 -16.73
CA PRO A 2 -2.60 3.26 -16.24
C PRO A 2 -1.18 3.85 -16.19
N ARG A 3 -0.42 3.40 -15.20
CA ARG A 3 0.99 3.75 -15.01
C ARG A 3 1.81 2.49 -15.06
N GLN A 4 2.94 2.57 -15.75
CA GLN A 4 3.94 1.52 -15.76
C GLN A 4 4.93 1.74 -14.61
N ILE A 5 5.18 0.71 -13.82
CA ILE A 5 6.13 0.73 -12.71
C ILE A 5 7.03 -0.50 -12.76
N THR A 6 8.33 -0.30 -12.51
CA THR A 6 9.30 -1.39 -12.35
C THR A 6 9.50 -1.65 -10.86
N LEU A 7 9.32 -2.91 -10.48
CA LEU A 7 9.47 -3.39 -9.11
C LEU A 7 10.95 -3.66 -8.80
N GLY A 8 11.30 -3.72 -7.52
CA GLY A 8 12.66 -3.98 -7.05
C GLY A 8 13.22 -5.36 -7.42
N ASP A 9 12.35 -6.29 -7.85
CA ASP A 9 12.75 -7.60 -8.40
C ASP A 9 12.92 -7.61 -9.93
N GLY A 10 12.77 -6.45 -10.59
CA GLY A 10 12.93 -6.28 -12.03
C GLY A 10 11.67 -6.52 -12.85
N ARG A 11 10.56 -6.97 -12.26
CA ARG A 11 9.28 -7.06 -12.98
C ARG A 11 8.74 -5.67 -13.30
N THR A 12 8.12 -5.50 -14.46
CA THR A 12 7.37 -4.30 -14.81
C THR A 12 5.89 -4.62 -14.84
N VAL A 13 5.07 -3.81 -14.17
CA VAL A 13 3.61 -3.94 -14.14
C VAL A 13 2.95 -2.67 -14.62
N GLU A 14 1.79 -2.81 -15.25
CA GLU A 14 0.96 -1.70 -15.69
C GLU A 14 -0.36 -1.74 -14.91
N VAL A 15 -0.60 -0.71 -14.09
CA VAL A 15 -1.75 -0.64 -13.18
C VAL A 15 -2.30 0.77 -13.11
N GLU A 16 -3.60 0.91 -12.86
CA GLU A 16 -4.22 2.24 -12.67
C GLU A 16 -3.77 2.90 -11.36
N CYS A 17 -3.65 2.10 -10.30
CA CYS A 17 -3.19 2.53 -8.99
C CYS A 17 -2.40 1.39 -8.34
N VAL A 18 -1.14 1.67 -8.00
CA VAL A 18 -0.22 0.68 -7.40
C VAL A 18 -0.73 0.21 -6.04
N SER A 19 -1.18 1.14 -5.19
CA SER A 19 -1.72 0.81 -3.86
C SER A 19 -2.95 -0.09 -3.96
N CYS A 20 -3.90 0.20 -4.84
CA CYS A 20 -5.08 -0.64 -5.05
C CYS A 20 -4.73 -2.02 -5.58
N ALA A 21 -3.78 -2.10 -6.52
CA ALA A 21 -3.34 -3.39 -7.05
C ALA A 21 -2.69 -4.27 -5.96
N LEU A 22 -1.96 -3.66 -5.02
CA LEU A 22 -1.41 -4.36 -3.86
C LEU A 22 -2.49 -4.80 -2.88
N THR A 23 -3.37 -3.88 -2.47
CA THR A 23 -4.39 -4.18 -1.45
C THR A 23 -5.47 -5.14 -1.93
N SER A 24 -5.68 -5.25 -3.25
CA SER A 24 -6.58 -6.24 -3.86
C SER A 24 -5.92 -7.58 -4.15
N GLY A 25 -4.59 -7.71 -3.96
CA GLY A 25 -3.84 -8.91 -4.30
C GLY A 25 -3.59 -9.12 -5.80
N LEU A 26 -3.89 -8.13 -6.65
CA LEU A 26 -3.59 -8.16 -8.08
C LEU A 26 -2.07 -8.23 -8.33
N ILE A 27 -1.29 -7.54 -7.50
CA ILE A 27 0.17 -7.65 -7.47
C ILE A 27 0.64 -7.95 -6.04
N SER A 28 1.73 -8.69 -5.91
CA SER A 28 2.31 -9.05 -4.61
C SER A 28 3.56 -8.22 -4.32
N SER A 29 3.71 -7.73 -3.08
CA SER A 29 4.96 -7.13 -2.62
C SER A 29 6.05 -8.19 -2.47
N THR A 30 7.27 -7.84 -2.90
CA THR A 30 8.45 -8.65 -2.60
C THR A 30 8.75 -8.54 -1.12
N GLY A 31 8.76 -9.68 -0.41
CA GLY A 31 8.82 -9.72 1.06
C GLY A 31 7.46 -9.82 1.76
N GLY A 32 6.36 -9.76 1.00
CA GLY A 32 5.01 -9.99 1.50
C GLY A 32 4.44 -8.84 2.33
N VAL A 33 3.36 -9.15 3.03
CA VAL A 33 2.62 -8.23 3.90
C VAL A 33 3.23 -8.25 5.29
N ILE A 34 3.56 -7.08 5.82
CA ILE A 34 4.12 -6.92 7.17
C ILE A 34 3.00 -6.94 8.21
N PHE A 35 1.92 -6.23 7.93
CA PHE A 35 0.74 -6.13 8.77
C PHE A 35 -0.48 -5.77 7.92
N GLU A 36 -1.66 -6.25 8.32
CA GLU A 36 -2.90 -5.97 7.62
C GLU A 36 -4.06 -5.89 8.60
N SER A 37 -4.90 -4.87 8.40
CA SER A 37 -6.12 -4.64 9.17
C SER A 37 -7.35 -4.57 8.26
N SER A 38 -8.49 -4.15 8.81
CA SER A 38 -9.67 -3.87 7.99
C SER A 38 -9.48 -2.69 7.04
N ASN A 39 -8.69 -1.67 7.42
CA ASN A 39 -8.59 -0.42 6.67
C ASN A 39 -7.23 -0.23 5.98
N PHE A 40 -6.17 -0.86 6.50
CA PHE A 40 -4.81 -0.62 6.02
C PHE A 40 -4.06 -1.91 5.68
N HIS A 41 -3.10 -1.77 4.79
CA HIS A 41 -2.19 -2.80 4.33
C HIS A 41 -0.76 -2.27 4.39
N VAL A 42 0.11 -2.95 5.14
CA VAL A 42 1.50 -2.56 5.36
C VAL A 42 2.42 -3.52 4.63
N HIS A 43 3.33 -2.96 3.84
CA HIS A 43 4.32 -3.73 3.10
C HIS A 43 5.60 -2.92 2.94
N GLN A 44 6.68 -3.57 2.52
CA GLN A 44 7.90 -2.87 2.14
C GLN A 44 7.70 -2.14 0.80
N ASP A 45 8.41 -1.02 0.59
CA ASP A 45 8.43 -0.36 -0.72
C ASP A 45 8.77 -1.36 -1.84
N ILE A 46 7.87 -1.47 -2.82
CA ILE A 46 7.95 -2.48 -3.89
C ILE A 46 8.89 -2.10 -5.03
N ALA A 47 9.25 -0.82 -5.16
CA ALA A 47 10.15 -0.33 -6.20
C ALA A 47 11.58 -0.20 -5.66
N TYR A 48 11.72 0.27 -4.42
CA TYR A 48 13.01 0.51 -3.77
C TYR A 48 12.98 -0.04 -2.33
N PRO A 49 13.18 -1.36 -2.13
CA PRO A 49 13.07 -2.01 -0.82
C PRO A 49 14.24 -1.66 0.11
N ILE A 50 14.27 -0.42 0.60
CA ILE A 50 15.24 0.05 1.59
C ILE A 50 14.90 -0.59 2.94
N LYS A 51 15.91 -1.08 3.66
CA LYS A 51 15.72 -1.70 4.97
C LYS A 51 15.10 -0.70 5.96
N GLY A 52 13.93 -1.07 6.51
CA GLY A 52 13.19 -0.25 7.48
C GLY A 52 12.23 0.77 6.86
N LEU A 53 12.26 0.98 5.54
CA LEU A 53 11.23 1.77 4.86
C LEU A 53 10.00 0.91 4.61
N VAL A 54 8.85 1.37 5.10
CA VAL A 54 7.56 0.69 4.95
C VAL A 54 6.52 1.63 4.38
N ILE A 55 5.59 1.06 3.61
CA ILE A 55 4.45 1.74 3.05
C ILE A 55 3.20 1.30 3.80
N LEU A 56 2.51 2.27 4.40
CA LEU A 56 1.17 2.12 4.95
C LEU A 56 0.17 2.58 3.89
N ALA A 57 -0.52 1.65 3.24
CA ALA A 57 -1.51 1.94 2.23
C ALA A 57 -2.92 1.72 2.77
N SER A 58 -3.83 2.67 2.54
CA SER A 58 -5.25 2.42 2.76
C SER A 58 -5.77 1.43 1.72
N LYS A 59 -6.66 0.54 2.15
CA LYS A 59 -7.37 -0.38 1.25
C LYS A 59 -8.40 0.34 0.41
N ARG A 60 -8.97 1.44 0.92
CA ARG A 60 -9.89 2.31 0.18
C ARG A 60 -9.09 3.36 -0.59
N HIS A 61 -9.39 3.51 -1.87
CA HIS A 61 -8.79 4.56 -2.69
C HIS A 61 -9.31 5.95 -2.29
N PHE A 62 -8.39 6.90 -2.10
CA PHE A 62 -8.67 8.33 -1.92
C PHE A 62 -7.45 9.14 -2.41
N TYR A 63 -7.62 10.44 -2.61
CA TYR A 63 -6.57 11.30 -3.15
C TYR A 63 -5.92 12.19 -2.09
N CYS A 64 -6.68 12.64 -1.09
CA CYS A 64 -6.22 13.52 -0.03
C CYS A 64 -6.56 12.96 1.36
N MET A 65 -5.69 13.26 2.34
CA MET A 65 -5.81 12.74 3.71
C MET A 65 -7.07 13.24 4.46
N ASP A 66 -7.67 14.35 4.02
CA ASP A 66 -8.93 14.85 4.54
C ASP A 66 -10.13 13.97 4.17
N GLU A 67 -10.00 13.10 3.16
CA GLU A 67 -11.02 12.12 2.77
C GLU A 67 -11.04 10.88 3.68
N LEU A 68 -10.13 10.75 4.65
CA LEU A 68 -10.18 9.68 5.64
C LEU A 68 -11.40 9.82 6.54
N THR A 69 -12.11 8.71 6.75
CA THR A 69 -13.17 8.61 7.75
C THR A 69 -12.60 8.69 9.16
N ASP A 70 -13.42 9.02 10.15
CA ASP A 70 -12.98 9.09 11.54
C ASP A 70 -12.38 7.76 12.03
N LYS A 71 -12.92 6.63 11.57
CA LYS A 71 -12.39 5.29 11.86
C LYS A 71 -11.00 5.09 11.27
N GLU A 72 -10.81 5.40 9.99
CA GLU A 72 -9.50 5.28 9.33
C GLU A 72 -8.48 6.24 9.96
N ARG A 73 -8.87 7.47 10.34
CA ARG A 73 -7.98 8.44 11.01
C ARG A 73 -7.52 7.95 12.38
N LEU A 74 -8.43 7.44 13.20
CA LEU A 74 -8.09 6.90 14.51
C LEU A 74 -7.14 5.71 14.39
N GLU A 75 -7.41 4.81 13.46
CA GLU A 75 -6.55 3.66 13.22
C GLU A 75 -5.18 4.06 12.66
N PHE A 76 -5.12 5.05 11.76
CA PHE A 76 -3.87 5.58 11.22
C PHE A 76 -2.94 6.14 12.30
N ILE A 77 -3.49 6.81 13.32
CA ILE A 77 -2.70 7.43 14.40
C ILE A 77 -2.33 6.42 15.49
N PHE A 78 -3.30 5.61 15.91
CA PHE A 78 -3.16 4.81 17.12
C PHE A 78 -2.82 3.34 16.88
N ALA A 79 -3.07 2.81 15.67
CA ALA A 79 -2.83 1.42 15.28
C ALA A 79 -2.99 0.46 16.47
N ASN A 80 -4.23 0.31 16.96
CA ASN A 80 -4.48 -0.55 18.11
C ASN A 80 -4.20 -2.01 17.72
N SER A 81 -3.06 -2.52 18.19
CA SER A 81 -2.61 -3.92 18.14
C SER A 81 -3.48 -4.83 18.99
#